data_AF-A0A3N5LNV4-F1
#
_entry.id   AF-A0A3N5LNV4-F1
#
_cell.length_a   1.000
_cell.length_b   1.000
_cell.length_c   1.000
_cell.angle_alpha   90.00
_cell.angle_beta   90.00
_cell.angle_gamma   90.00
#
_symmetry.space_group_name_H-M   'P 1'
#
loop_
_entity.id
_entity.type
_entity.pdbx_description
1 polymer ?
#
loop_
_entity_poly.entity_id
_entity_poly.type
_entity_poly.pdbx_seq_one_letter_code
_entity_poly.pdbx_strand_id
1 'polypeptide(L)'
;MNCQRVIPSLRGFDEAYRDQGLVVIGNHYPEFDYEADLENLKDAVERLEIDYPVAQDNDGETWRAYNNRYWPTIYLIDKNGHIRYQHIGEGRYDEIEAAIVALLDEPYP
;
A
#
# COMPACT_ATOMS: atom_id res chain seq x y z
N MET A 1 -13.14 -7.45 -0.63
CA MET A 1 -13.60 -7.11 0.75
C MET A 1 -12.46 -6.99 1.78
N ASN A 2 -11.46 -7.88 1.78
CA ASN A 2 -10.35 -7.85 2.77
C ASN A 2 -9.47 -6.59 2.70
N CYS A 3 -9.36 -5.93 1.54
CA CYS A 3 -8.57 -4.69 1.40
C CYS A 3 -9.04 -3.57 2.35
N GLN A 4 -10.34 -3.47 2.59
CA GLN A 4 -10.88 -2.40 3.45
C GLN A 4 -10.41 -2.51 4.90
N ARG A 5 -10.11 -3.73 5.37
CA ARG A 5 -9.67 -3.99 6.75
C ARG A 5 -8.20 -3.64 6.99
N VAL A 6 -7.41 -3.59 5.93
CA VAL A 6 -5.98 -3.25 5.99
C VAL A 6 -5.76 -1.72 5.98
N ILE A 7 -6.69 -0.96 5.40
CA ILE A 7 -6.57 0.50 5.25
C ILE A 7 -6.32 1.24 6.57
N PRO A 8 -7.03 0.95 7.69
CA PRO A 8 -6.76 1.62 8.96
C PRO A 8 -5.30 1.47 9.41
N SER A 9 -4.70 0.29 9.23
CA SER A 9 -3.29 0.06 9.55
C SER A 9 -2.35 0.83 8.62
N LEU A 10 -2.62 0.85 7.31
CA LEU A 10 -1.83 1.61 6.35
C LEU A 10 -1.88 3.12 6.62
N ARG A 11 -3.05 3.64 7.00
CA ARG A 11 -3.22 5.04 7.44
C ARG A 11 -2.40 5.31 8.70
N GLY A 12 -2.47 4.42 9.69
CA GLY A 12 -1.68 4.55 10.91
C GLY A 12 -0.17 4.59 10.63
N PHE A 13 0.32 3.75 9.71
CA PHE A 13 1.72 3.78 9.31
C PHE A 13 2.10 5.07 8.57
N ASP A 14 1.27 5.52 7.61
CA ASP A 14 1.52 6.78 6.91
C ASP A 14 1.59 7.96 7.90
N GLU A 15 0.59 8.09 8.77
CA GLU A 15 0.54 9.17 9.76
C GLU A 15 1.76 9.14 10.72
N ALA A 16 2.13 7.96 11.22
CA ALA A 16 3.20 7.81 12.19
C ALA A 16 4.60 8.06 11.61
N TYR A 17 4.83 7.68 10.34
CA TYR A 17 6.18 7.56 9.79
C TYR A 17 6.44 8.43 8.55
N ARG A 18 5.45 9.14 7.99
CA ARG A 18 5.66 10.01 6.82
C ARG A 18 6.74 11.06 7.01
N ASP A 19 6.77 11.70 8.19
CA ASP A 19 7.77 12.72 8.52
C ASP A 19 9.17 12.12 8.81
N GLN A 20 9.25 10.79 8.95
CA GLN A 20 10.49 10.05 9.16
C GLN A 20 11.03 9.46 7.85
N GLY A 21 10.30 9.63 6.74
CA GLY A 21 10.71 9.20 5.40
C GLY A 21 9.95 8.01 4.83
N LEU A 22 8.91 7.50 5.52
CA LEU A 22 8.03 6.50 4.92
C LEU A 22 7.17 7.15 3.84
N VAL A 23 7.02 6.48 2.71
CA VAL A 23 6.04 6.85 1.67
C VAL A 23 5.12 5.66 1.43
N VAL A 24 3.83 5.86 1.66
CA VAL A 24 2.80 4.86 1.34
C VAL A 24 2.20 5.20 -0.02
N ILE A 25 2.04 4.20 -0.90
CA ILE A 25 1.37 4.33 -2.18
C ILE A 25 0.37 3.20 -2.32
N GLY A 26 -0.91 3.52 -2.49
CA GLY A 26 -1.96 2.55 -2.80
C GLY A 26 -2.01 2.27 -4.30
N ASN A 27 -1.64 1.07 -4.74
CA ASN A 27 -1.89 0.63 -6.11
C ASN A 27 -3.28 0.00 -6.21
N HIS A 28 -4.25 0.72 -6.76
CA HIS A 28 -5.62 0.23 -6.95
C HIS A 28 -5.74 -0.49 -8.30
N TYR A 29 -5.68 -1.82 -8.26
CA TYR A 29 -6.09 -2.68 -9.36
C TYR A 29 -7.51 -3.20 -9.07
N PRO A 30 -8.51 -2.94 -9.93
CA PRO A 30 -9.90 -3.29 -9.66
C PRO A 30 -10.14 -4.81 -9.67
N GLU A 31 -10.90 -5.31 -8.70
CA GLU A 31 -11.41 -6.69 -8.65
C GLU A 31 -12.72 -6.80 -9.47
N PHE A 32 -13.49 -5.72 -9.52
CA PHE A 32 -14.77 -5.64 -10.25
C PHE A 32 -14.79 -4.45 -11.23
N ASP A 33 -15.56 -4.57 -12.32
CA ASP A 33 -15.63 -3.54 -13.37
C ASP A 33 -15.99 -2.13 -12.85
N TYR A 34 -16.86 -2.04 -11.85
CA TYR A 34 -17.27 -0.75 -11.27
C TYR A 34 -16.14 -0.07 -10.49
N GLU A 35 -15.13 -0.81 -10.03
CA GLU A 35 -13.97 -0.27 -9.31
C GLU A 35 -12.96 0.39 -10.25
N ALA A 36 -13.09 0.19 -11.56
CA ALA A 36 -12.29 0.87 -12.57
C ALA A 36 -12.76 2.30 -12.84
N ASP A 37 -13.97 2.67 -12.41
CA ASP A 37 -14.48 4.03 -12.52
C ASP A 37 -13.73 4.98 -11.56
N LEU A 38 -13.24 6.10 -12.09
CA LEU A 38 -12.42 7.05 -11.35
C LEU A 38 -13.22 7.75 -10.24
N GLU A 39 -14.50 8.06 -10.46
CA GLU A 39 -15.30 8.76 -9.45
C GLU A 39 -15.64 7.80 -8.31
N ASN A 40 -15.95 6.53 -8.60
CA ASN A 40 -16.10 5.51 -7.57
C ASN A 40 -14.82 5.33 -6.74
N LEU A 41 -13.64 5.39 -7.36
CA LEU A 41 -12.36 5.32 -6.66
C LEU A 41 -12.15 6.55 -5.76
N LYS A 42 -12.38 7.76 -6.26
CA LYS A 42 -12.27 9.00 -5.46
C LYS A 42 -13.21 8.98 -4.26
N ASP A 43 -14.47 8.60 -4.47
CA ASP A 43 -15.45 8.47 -3.39
C ASP A 43 -15.00 7.45 -2.33
N ALA A 44 -14.34 6.37 -2.76
CA ALA A 44 -13.78 5.39 -1.83
C ALA A 44 -12.57 5.93 -1.06
N VAL A 45 -11.66 6.66 -1.72
CA VAL A 45 -10.50 7.31 -1.09
C VAL A 45 -10.96 8.29 -0.02
N GLU A 46 -11.96 9.14 -0.32
CA GLU A 46 -12.53 10.08 0.64
C GLU A 46 -13.24 9.37 1.80
N ARG A 47 -14.14 8.42 1.49
CA ARG A 47 -14.90 7.68 2.50
C ARG A 47 -14.02 6.87 3.46
N LEU A 48 -12.89 6.36 2.98
CA LEU A 48 -11.95 5.56 3.76
C LEU A 48 -10.85 6.42 4.40
N GLU A 49 -10.90 7.75 4.18
CA GLU A 49 -9.98 8.75 4.70
C GLU A 49 -8.51 8.41 4.37
N ILE A 50 -8.25 8.07 3.10
CA ILE A 50 -6.92 7.76 2.62
C ILE A 50 -6.22 9.08 2.25
N ASP A 51 -5.20 9.45 3.02
CA ASP A 51 -4.41 10.67 2.79
C ASP A 51 -3.14 10.43 1.95
N TYR A 52 -2.70 9.18 1.84
CA TYR A 52 -1.56 8.80 1.00
C TYR A 52 -1.93 8.70 -0.49
N PRO A 53 -0.98 8.89 -1.43
CA PRO A 53 -1.24 8.79 -2.86
C PRO A 53 -1.81 7.43 -3.28
N VAL A 54 -2.80 7.45 -4.17
CA VAL A 54 -3.39 6.26 -4.79
C VAL A 54 -3.22 6.32 -6.31
N ALA A 55 -2.61 5.28 -6.87
CA ALA A 55 -2.51 5.07 -8.31
C ALA A 55 -3.67 4.18 -8.79
N GLN A 56 -4.36 4.59 -9.85
CA GLN A 56 -5.36 3.77 -10.51
C GLN A 56 -4.69 2.93 -11.61
N ASP A 57 -4.61 1.62 -11.40
CA ASP A 57 -3.91 0.67 -12.26
C ASP A 57 -4.91 -0.18 -13.06
N ASN A 58 -5.89 0.45 -13.71
CA ASN A 58 -6.99 -0.27 -14.39
C ASN A 58 -6.50 -1.29 -15.44
N ASP A 59 -5.41 -0.97 -16.13
CA ASP A 59 -4.80 -1.88 -17.11
C ASP A 59 -3.96 -3.00 -16.46
N GLY A 60 -3.72 -2.94 -15.15
CA GLY A 60 -2.96 -3.92 -14.37
C GLY A 60 -1.47 -3.96 -14.72
N GLU A 61 -0.90 -2.87 -15.22
CA GLU A 61 0.51 -2.80 -15.60
C GLU A 61 1.41 -2.93 -14.39
N THR A 62 1.12 -2.19 -13.32
CA THR A 62 1.89 -2.25 -12.07
C THR A 62 1.68 -3.58 -11.38
N TRP A 63 0.43 -4.05 -11.32
CA TRP A 63 0.07 -5.37 -10.79
C TRP A 63 0.88 -6.50 -11.43
N ARG A 64 0.98 -6.52 -12.77
CA ARG A 64 1.78 -7.51 -13.51
C ARG A 64 3.27 -7.30 -13.32
N ALA A 65 3.75 -6.06 -13.30
CA ALA A 65 5.17 -5.75 -13.10
C ALA A 65 5.68 -6.27 -11.74
N TYR A 66 4.85 -6.20 -10.69
CA TYR A 66 5.14 -6.77 -9.37
C TYR A 66 4.85 -8.27 -9.26
N ASN A 67 4.42 -8.92 -10.35
CA ASN A 67 3.97 -10.31 -10.40
C ASN A 67 2.96 -10.62 -9.28
N ASN A 68 2.09 -9.65 -8.96
CA ASN A 68 1.10 -9.81 -7.91
C ASN A 68 -0.06 -10.69 -8.39
N ARG A 69 -0.69 -11.41 -7.45
CA ARG A 69 -1.82 -12.32 -7.72
C ARG A 69 -2.93 -12.24 -6.68
N TYR A 70 -2.74 -11.43 -5.63
CA TYR A 70 -3.61 -11.44 -4.46
C TYR A 70 -3.88 -10.03 -3.94
N TRP A 71 -5.10 -9.86 -3.45
CA TRP A 71 -5.54 -8.68 -2.73
C TRP A 71 -5.78 -9.01 -1.24
N PRO A 72 -5.35 -8.16 -0.30
CA PRO A 72 -4.30 -7.14 -0.46
C PRO A 72 -2.91 -7.79 -0.49
N THR A 73 -1.93 -7.11 -1.07
CA THR A 73 -0.51 -7.45 -0.97
C THR A 73 0.27 -6.18 -0.64
N ILE A 74 1.14 -6.25 0.36
CA ILE A 74 1.99 -5.15 0.81
C ILE A 74 3.43 -5.49 0.43
N TYR A 75 4.13 -4.52 -0.14
CA TYR A 75 5.56 -4.57 -0.43
C TYR A 75 6.25 -3.44 0.34
N LEU A 76 7.34 -3.74 1.05
CA LEU A 76 8.23 -2.70 1.59
C LEU A 76 9.47 -2.61 0.71
N ILE A 77 9.78 -1.39 0.30
CA ILE A 77 10.87 -1.04 -0.60
C ILE A 77 11.85 -0.17 0.19
N ASP A 78 13.14 -0.52 0.18
CA ASP A 78 14.15 0.28 0.88
C ASP A 78 14.55 1.54 0.09
N LYS A 79 15.42 2.34 0.71
CA LYS A 79 15.94 3.60 0.16
C LYS A 79 16.71 3.41 -1.16
N ASN A 80 17.11 2.19 -1.50
CA ASN A 80 17.78 1.84 -2.77
C ASN A 80 16.81 1.32 -3.83
N GLY A 81 15.51 1.23 -3.53
CA GLY A 81 14.51 0.71 -4.47
C GLY A 81 14.41 -0.82 -4.48
N HIS A 82 14.99 -1.52 -3.50
CA HIS A 82 14.87 -2.97 -3.42
C HIS A 82 13.67 -3.39 -2.57
N ILE A 83 12.93 -4.39 -3.04
CA ILE A 83 11.88 -5.03 -2.23
C ILE A 83 12.55 -5.82 -1.11
N ARG A 84 12.23 -5.49 0.14
CA ARG A 84 12.80 -6.10 1.35
C ARG A 84 11.80 -6.95 2.12
N TYR A 85 10.52 -6.73 1.88
CA TYR A 85 9.45 -7.46 2.54
C TYR A 85 8.24 -7.55 1.62
N GLN A 86 7.54 -8.69 1.68
CA GLN A 86 6.27 -8.91 1.01
C GLN A 86 5.31 -9.61 1.98
N HIS A 87 4.09 -9.10 2.09
CA HIS A 87 3.01 -9.73 2.83
C HIS A 87 1.76 -9.84 1.98
N ILE A 88 1.19 -11.05 1.92
CA ILE A 88 -0.05 -11.33 1.20
C ILE A 88 -1.16 -11.56 2.23
N GLY A 89 -2.28 -10.88 2.05
CA GLY A 89 -3.46 -11.01 2.90
C GLY A 89 -3.56 -9.95 4.00
N GLU A 90 -4.54 -10.16 4.88
CA GLU A 90 -4.83 -9.30 6.03
C GLU A 90 -4.02 -9.76 7.25
N GLY A 91 -3.54 -8.81 8.06
CA GLY A 91 -2.91 -9.06 9.35
C GLY A 91 -1.40 -8.81 9.38
N ARG A 92 -0.73 -9.39 10.38
CA ARG A 92 0.73 -9.25 10.63
C ARG A 92 1.20 -7.80 10.73
N TYR A 93 0.34 -6.90 11.21
CA TYR A 93 0.63 -5.46 11.29
C TYR A 93 1.84 -5.15 12.15
N ASP A 94 2.02 -5.83 13.30
CA ASP A 94 3.19 -5.67 14.16
C ASP A 94 4.50 -6.07 13.43
N GLU A 95 4.45 -7.12 12.59
CA GLU A 95 5.61 -7.55 11.80
C GLU A 95 5.91 -6.57 10.67
N ILE A 96 4.87 -6.02 10.04
CA ILE A 96 5.00 -4.99 9.00
C ILE A 96 5.60 -3.72 9.59
N GLU A 97 5.09 -3.27 10.74
CA GLU A 97 5.58 -2.08 11.42
C GLU A 97 7.04 -2.24 11.86
N ALA A 98 7.40 -3.38 12.44
CA ALA A 98 8.79 -3.67 12.81
C ALA A 98 9.72 -3.62 11.58
N ALA A 99 9.27 -4.11 10.43
CA ALA A 99 10.02 -4.02 9.18
C ALA A 99 10.11 -2.58 8.65
N ILE A 100 9.05 -1.77 8.76
CA ILE A 100 9.07 -0.35 8.43
C ILE A 100 10.14 0.37 9.27
N VAL A 101 10.09 0.23 10.60
CA VAL A 101 11.04 0.87 11.52
C VAL A 101 12.48 0.46 11.19
N ALA A 102 12.71 -0.83 10.96
CA ALA A 102 14.03 -1.33 10.59
C ALA A 102 14.57 -0.68 9.31
N LEU A 103 13.74 -0.48 8.28
CA LEU A 103 14.14 0.16 7.02
C LEU A 103 14.31 1.69 7.15
N LEU A 104 13.55 2.33 8.04
CA LEU A 104 13.73 3.76 8.34
C LEU A 104 15.07 4.01 9.02
N ASP A 105 15.48 3.12 9.93
CA ASP A 105 16.75 3.19 10.66
C ASP A 105 17.99 2.88 9.78
N GLU A 106 17.81 2.20 8.64
CA GLU A 106 18.92 1.95 7.70
C GLU A 106 19.50 3.29 7.19
N PRO A 107 20.83 3.47 7.17
CA PRO A 107 21.43 4.70 6.66
C PRO A 107 21.11 4.89 5.17
N TYR A 108 21.00 6.14 4.73
CA TYR A 108 21.00 6.43 3.29
C TYR A 108 22.38 6.03 2.73
N PRO A 109 22.44 5.39 1.54
CA PRO A 109 23.71 5.10 0.86
C PRO A 109 24.56 6.37 0.62
#